data_AF-A0A433P775-F1
#
_entry.id   AF-A0A433P775-F1
#
_cell.length_a   1.000
_cell.length_b   1.000
_cell.length_c   1.000
_cell.angle_alpha   90.00
_cell.angle_beta   90.00
_cell.angle_gamma   90.00
#
_symmetry.space_group_name_H-M   'P 1'
#
loop_
_entity.id
_entity.type
_entity.pdbx_description
1 polymer ?
#
loop_
_entity_poly.entity_id
_entity_poly.type
_entity_poly.pdbx_seq_one_letter_code
_entity_poly.pdbx_strand_id
1 'polypeptide(L)'
;MSSTITCRALKTYLSPLRRLIPSLMLSNHDSKPAIKEEPLNGNLPRPPTSYTLTNSMRARLTTAFHANLTLSSAPTADLGPDVPNLSLTFDHQTPTRLRLLIRDAAAARWTVPRDVVSLDPDGPEHKLPGATRQLVYSYDASPFGFCVTRANAEENAPALFDTRKMDFVFKEQYLEISSKVPEGANVYGLGEVNSTFKRKFASEKDGEEMGTVTTLWCRDTPVPRDRNVYGAHPFYMEMRDGKAHGVLLLNSNGMDILLTPGKITYKVIGGMLPFFHSYTL
;
A
#
# COMPACT_ATOMS: atom_id res chain seq x y z
N MET A 1 46.26 -2.66 -31.75
CA MET A 1 46.13 -1.29 -32.30
C MET A 1 44.86 -0.71 -31.74
N SER A 2 45.01 0.17 -30.74
CA SER A 2 43.93 0.75 -29.94
C SER A 2 43.50 2.07 -30.57
N SER A 3 42.21 2.23 -30.85
CA SER A 3 41.66 3.41 -31.50
C SER A 3 40.88 4.25 -30.48
N THR A 4 41.57 5.25 -29.92
CA THR A 4 40.95 6.33 -29.14
C THR A 4 40.49 7.42 -30.12
N ILE A 5 39.19 7.69 -30.19
CA ILE A 5 38.66 8.85 -30.92
C ILE A 5 38.37 9.97 -29.92
N THR A 6 39.08 11.07 -30.11
CA THR A 6 39.04 12.31 -29.36
C THR A 6 37.84 13.17 -29.78
N CYS A 7 37.13 13.72 -28.80
CA CYS A 7 36.09 14.73 -28.97
C CYS A 7 36.73 16.11 -29.17
N ARG A 8 36.32 16.85 -30.21
CA ARG A 8 36.72 18.25 -30.43
C ARG A 8 35.51 19.14 -30.77
N ALA A 9 35.24 20.03 -29.81
CA ALA A 9 34.84 21.43 -29.94
C ALA A 9 33.54 21.82 -30.66
N LEU A 10 32.64 22.43 -29.89
CA LEU A 10 32.10 23.76 -30.21
C LEU A 10 31.88 24.57 -28.91
N LYS A 11 32.83 25.47 -28.64
CA LYS A 11 32.58 26.75 -27.95
C LYS A 11 31.71 27.57 -28.93
N THR A 12 30.74 28.39 -28.56
CA THR A 12 30.91 29.61 -27.76
C THR A 12 29.50 30.24 -27.60
N TYR A 13 29.05 30.51 -26.39
CA TYR A 13 28.28 31.70 -26.01
C TYR A 13 28.46 31.88 -24.50
N LEU A 14 29.18 32.93 -24.11
CA LEU A 14 29.57 33.22 -22.73
C LEU A 14 28.74 34.39 -22.18
N SER A 15 28.06 34.11 -21.06
CA SER A 15 27.90 34.98 -19.86
C SER A 15 26.95 36.19 -19.91
N PRO A 16 26.52 36.76 -18.75
CA PRO A 16 26.92 36.41 -17.36
C PRO A 16 25.75 36.23 -16.38
N LEU A 17 25.87 35.22 -15.50
CA LEU A 17 25.52 35.37 -14.08
C LEU A 17 26.32 34.30 -13.30
N ARG A 18 27.52 34.71 -12.88
CA ARG A 18 28.26 34.04 -11.80
C ARG A 18 27.52 34.33 -10.50
N ARG A 19 27.14 33.29 -9.75
CA ARG A 19 27.58 33.11 -8.35
C ARG A 19 27.10 31.76 -7.79
N LEU A 20 28.06 31.09 -7.13
CA LEU A 20 27.96 29.95 -6.22
C LEU A 20 27.78 28.55 -6.84
N ILE A 21 28.90 27.97 -7.30
CA ILE A 21 29.11 26.51 -7.26
C ILE A 21 30.25 26.28 -6.26
N PRO A 22 30.04 25.58 -5.14
CA PRO A 22 31.13 25.11 -4.31
C PRO A 22 31.94 24.05 -5.06
N SER A 23 33.26 24.23 -5.07
CA SER A 23 34.25 23.32 -5.65
C SER A 23 34.18 21.96 -4.94
N LEU A 24 33.77 20.90 -5.64
CA LEU A 24 33.96 19.52 -5.19
C LEU A 24 35.38 19.09 -5.52
N MET A 25 36.29 19.29 -4.55
CA MET A 25 37.58 18.61 -4.55
C MET A 25 37.33 17.10 -4.36
N LEU A 26 37.87 16.28 -5.27
CA LEU A 26 38.00 14.84 -5.05
C LEU A 26 38.95 14.61 -3.87
N SER A 27 38.39 14.21 -2.74
CA SER A 27 39.13 13.53 -1.68
C SER A 27 38.89 12.04 -1.83
N ASN A 28 39.90 11.32 -2.30
CA ASN A 28 40.00 9.88 -2.12
C ASN A 28 40.28 9.63 -0.64
N HIS A 29 39.27 9.16 0.10
CA HIS A 29 39.52 8.39 1.31
C HIS A 29 38.38 7.40 1.53
N ASP A 30 38.76 6.13 1.62
CA ASP A 30 37.93 5.01 2.04
C ASP A 30 37.14 5.34 3.31
N SER A 31 35.83 5.38 3.17
CA SER A 31 34.83 4.84 4.09
C SER A 31 33.46 5.24 3.54
N LYS A 32 32.76 4.30 2.89
CA LYS A 32 31.30 4.45 2.76
C LYS A 32 30.78 4.60 4.19
N PRO A 33 30.05 5.68 4.54
CA PRO A 33 29.33 5.67 5.79
C PRO A 33 28.36 4.50 5.70
N ALA A 34 28.56 3.49 6.55
CA ALA A 34 27.55 2.49 6.80
C ALA A 34 26.34 3.26 7.31
N ILE A 35 25.32 3.41 6.46
CA ILE A 35 23.98 3.72 6.93
C ILE A 35 23.68 2.57 7.88
N LYS A 36 23.72 2.85 9.19
CA LYS A 36 23.19 1.90 10.17
C LYS A 36 21.73 1.73 9.77
N GLU A 37 21.39 0.55 9.26
CA GLU A 37 19.99 0.14 9.16
C GLU A 37 19.50 0.15 10.59
N GLU A 38 18.77 1.21 10.99
CA GLU A 38 18.06 1.17 12.26
C GLU A 38 17.14 -0.04 12.21
N PRO A 39 17.09 -0.85 13.27
CA PRO A 39 16.11 -1.92 13.32
C PRO A 39 14.75 -1.27 13.08
N LEU A 40 13.95 -1.83 12.16
CA LEU A 40 12.54 -1.47 11.97
C LEU A 40 11.69 -1.90 13.19
N ASN A 41 12.27 -1.84 14.39
CA ASN A 41 11.60 -2.01 15.67
C ASN A 41 10.75 -0.76 15.86
N GLY A 42 9.46 -0.90 15.55
CA GLY A 42 8.53 0.19 15.41
C GLY A 42 8.48 1.05 16.66
N ASN A 43 8.85 2.32 16.52
CA ASN A 43 8.39 3.45 17.32
C ASN A 43 8.91 4.77 16.72
N LEU A 44 8.68 5.00 15.42
CA LEU A 44 8.44 6.39 15.04
C LEU A 44 7.18 6.80 15.82
N PRO A 45 7.21 7.87 16.64
CA PRO A 45 6.02 8.38 17.28
C PRO A 45 5.01 8.65 16.17
N ARG A 46 4.00 7.79 16.07
CA ARG A 46 2.91 7.93 15.12
C ARG A 46 1.68 8.23 15.95
N PRO A 47 1.26 9.50 16.03
CA PRO A 47 -0.02 9.84 16.61
C PRO A 47 -1.07 9.07 15.82
N PRO A 48 -1.82 8.15 16.45
CA PRO A 48 -2.83 7.40 15.71
C PRO A 48 -3.85 8.40 15.20
N THR A 49 -3.94 8.54 13.89
CA THR A 49 -5.02 9.33 13.30
C THR A 49 -6.29 8.49 13.30
N SER A 50 -7.40 9.13 13.62
CA SER A 50 -8.71 8.49 13.63
C SER A 50 -9.63 9.21 12.67
N TYR A 51 -10.36 8.47 11.85
CA TYR A 51 -11.38 9.01 10.96
C TYR A 51 -12.76 8.59 11.44
N THR A 52 -13.77 9.43 11.20
CA THR A 52 -15.18 9.07 11.42
C THR A 52 -15.89 9.08 10.08
N LEU A 53 -16.66 8.02 9.82
CA LEU A 53 -17.52 7.94 8.66
C LEU A 53 -18.69 8.93 8.80
N THR A 54 -18.80 9.82 7.82
CA THR A 54 -19.85 10.83 7.71
C THR A 54 -20.53 10.71 6.35
N ASN A 55 -21.77 11.19 6.23
CA ASN A 55 -22.51 11.29 4.96
C ASN A 55 -22.42 10.05 4.07
N SER A 56 -23.13 8.98 4.42
CA SER A 56 -23.21 7.78 3.59
C SER A 56 -24.38 7.81 2.61
N MET A 57 -24.13 7.38 1.38
CA MET A 57 -25.15 7.19 0.35
C MET A 57 -24.95 5.87 -0.36
N ARG A 58 -26.00 5.05 -0.39
CA ARG A 58 -26.10 3.91 -1.29
C ARG A 58 -26.93 4.35 -2.48
N ALA A 59 -26.33 4.42 -3.67
CA ALA A 59 -27.10 4.78 -4.85
C ALA A 59 -28.09 3.66 -5.17
N ARG A 60 -29.38 4.01 -5.33
CA ARG A 60 -30.50 3.04 -5.44
C ARG A 60 -30.37 2.08 -6.62
N LEU A 61 -29.52 2.39 -7.61
CA LEU A 61 -29.36 1.65 -8.86
C LEU A 61 -27.95 1.08 -9.06
N THR A 62 -27.05 1.22 -8.09
CA THR A 62 -25.64 0.80 -8.25
C THR A 62 -25.24 -0.22 -7.21
N THR A 63 -24.19 -0.97 -7.51
CA THR A 63 -23.53 -1.87 -6.56
C THR A 63 -22.57 -1.13 -5.62
N ALA A 64 -22.44 0.18 -5.78
CA ALA A 64 -21.50 1.02 -5.08
C ALA A 64 -22.13 1.72 -3.86
N PHE A 65 -21.36 1.76 -2.78
CA PHE A 65 -21.62 2.54 -1.58
C PHE A 65 -20.57 3.63 -1.48
N HIS A 66 -21.01 4.87 -1.29
CA HIS A 66 -20.15 6.03 -1.13
C HIS A 66 -20.33 6.61 0.27
N ALA A 67 -19.24 7.01 0.89
CA ALA A 67 -19.25 7.74 2.14
C ALA A 67 -18.07 8.72 2.20
N ASN A 68 -18.16 9.67 3.12
CA ASN A 68 -17.02 10.52 3.47
C ASN A 68 -16.39 10.03 4.77
N LEU A 69 -15.09 10.24 4.91
CA LEU A 69 -14.38 10.06 6.18
C LEU A 69 -13.80 11.41 6.59
N THR A 70 -14.06 11.82 7.82
CA THR A 70 -13.54 13.08 8.37
C THR A 70 -12.55 12.78 9.49
N LEU A 71 -11.37 13.39 9.44
CA LEU A 71 -10.38 13.29 10.51
C LEU A 71 -10.99 13.76 11.83
N SER A 72 -10.91 12.91 12.84
CA SER A 72 -11.53 13.09 14.16
C SER A 72 -10.52 13.25 15.29
N SER A 73 -9.27 12.87 15.05
CA SER A 73 -8.13 13.17 15.92
C SER A 73 -7.54 14.55 15.62
N ALA A 74 -6.76 15.09 16.55
CA ALA A 74 -5.96 16.29 16.29
C ALA A 74 -4.95 16.04 15.15
N PRO A 75 -4.84 16.94 14.16
CA PRO A 75 -3.85 16.81 13.10
C PRO A 75 -2.43 16.88 13.65
N THR A 76 -1.51 16.16 13.01
CA THR A 76 -0.10 16.11 13.39
C THR A 76 0.80 16.35 12.18
N ALA A 77 1.96 16.97 12.44
CA ALA A 77 2.89 17.37 11.38
C ALA A 77 3.96 16.31 11.05
N ASP A 78 4.07 15.25 11.86
CA ASP A 78 4.98 14.15 11.58
C ASP A 78 4.61 13.47 10.26
N LEU A 79 5.62 13.16 9.45
CA LEU A 79 5.47 12.49 8.15
C LEU A 79 4.56 13.25 7.15
N GLY A 80 4.36 14.56 7.36
CA GLY A 80 3.59 15.45 6.51
C GLY A 80 2.17 15.76 7.03
N PRO A 81 1.43 16.64 6.33
CA PRO A 81 0.11 17.06 6.76
C PRO A 81 -0.91 15.92 6.60
N ASP A 82 -1.81 15.80 7.59
CA ASP A 82 -3.00 14.94 7.49
C ASP A 82 -3.98 15.46 6.44
N VAL A 83 -4.66 14.53 5.77
CA VAL A 83 -5.75 14.85 4.85
C VAL A 83 -7.07 14.84 5.62
N PRO A 84 -7.72 15.99 5.86
CA PRO A 84 -8.84 16.07 6.80
C PRO A 84 -10.12 15.38 6.30
N ASN A 85 -10.31 15.29 4.98
CA ASN A 85 -11.53 14.75 4.38
C ASN A 85 -11.17 13.75 3.28
N LEU A 86 -11.66 12.52 3.42
CA LEU A 86 -11.47 11.45 2.45
C LEU A 86 -12.82 11.02 1.86
N SER A 87 -12.79 10.52 0.64
CA SER A 87 -13.89 9.80 0.00
C SER A 87 -13.62 8.30 0.07
N LEU A 88 -14.62 7.56 0.53
CA LEU A 88 -14.64 6.10 0.59
C LEU A 88 -15.65 5.57 -0.43
N THR A 89 -15.25 4.56 -1.19
CA THR A 89 -16.17 3.81 -2.06
C THR A 89 -15.95 2.31 -1.89
N PHE A 90 -17.04 1.57 -1.66
CA PHE A 90 -17.09 0.11 -1.85
C PHE A 90 -17.88 -0.17 -3.11
N ASP A 91 -17.29 -0.87 -4.07
CA ASP A 91 -17.89 -1.14 -5.37
C ASP A 91 -17.78 -2.62 -5.73
N HIS A 92 -18.92 -3.31 -5.83
CA HIS A 92 -18.93 -4.68 -6.33
C HIS A 92 -18.90 -4.64 -7.86
N GLN A 93 -17.70 -4.86 -8.41
CA GLN A 93 -17.47 -4.84 -9.84
C GLN A 93 -17.95 -6.13 -10.51
N THR A 94 -17.75 -7.27 -9.83
CA THR A 94 -18.22 -8.59 -10.25
C THR A 94 -18.71 -9.38 -9.03
N PRO A 95 -19.35 -10.56 -9.19
CA PRO A 95 -19.76 -11.39 -8.05
C PRO A 95 -18.62 -11.79 -7.12
N THR A 96 -17.39 -11.89 -7.65
CA THR A 96 -16.19 -12.35 -6.94
C THR A 96 -15.16 -11.24 -6.73
N ARG A 97 -15.44 -9.99 -7.14
CA ARG A 97 -14.52 -8.85 -7.00
C ARG A 97 -15.20 -7.65 -6.35
N LEU A 98 -14.67 -7.25 -5.19
CA LEU A 98 -15.02 -6.03 -4.48
C LEU A 98 -13.83 -5.06 -4.55
N ARG A 99 -14.07 -3.85 -5.05
CA ARG A 99 -13.10 -2.76 -5.00
C ARG A 99 -13.43 -1.85 -3.82
N LEU A 100 -12.42 -1.57 -3.01
CA LEU A 100 -12.43 -0.50 -2.02
C LEU A 100 -11.53 0.62 -2.51
N LEU A 101 -11.99 1.86 -2.44
CA LEU A 101 -11.22 3.05 -2.77
C LEU A 101 -11.30 4.05 -1.64
N ILE A 102 -10.16 4.42 -1.05
CA ILE A 102 -10.01 5.57 -0.16
C ILE A 102 -9.09 6.59 -0.82
N ARG A 103 -9.56 7.83 -0.96
CA ARG A 103 -8.82 8.94 -1.59
C ARG A 103 -9.13 10.26 -0.91
N ASP A 104 -8.30 11.26 -1.15
CA ASP A 104 -8.58 12.66 -0.79
C ASP A 104 -9.89 13.12 -1.47
N ALA A 105 -10.78 13.75 -0.67
CA ALA A 105 -12.06 14.26 -1.16
C ALA A 105 -11.95 15.61 -1.87
N ALA A 106 -10.91 16.39 -1.56
CA ALA A 106 -10.72 17.76 -2.05
C ALA A 106 -9.70 17.84 -3.19
N ALA A 107 -8.64 17.03 -3.16
CA ALA A 107 -7.56 17.08 -4.14
C ALA A 107 -7.46 15.80 -4.98
N ALA A 108 -7.15 15.96 -6.26
CA ALA A 108 -6.70 14.84 -7.09
C ALA A 108 -5.32 14.40 -6.63
N ARG A 109 -5.14 13.10 -6.42
CA ARG A 109 -3.86 12.47 -6.08
C ARG A 109 -3.44 11.52 -7.20
N TRP A 110 -2.15 11.20 -7.24
CA TRP A 110 -1.60 10.24 -8.20
C TRP A 110 -2.38 8.91 -8.18
N THR A 111 -2.67 8.41 -9.38
CA THR A 111 -3.24 7.08 -9.65
C THR A 111 -2.43 6.39 -10.71
N VAL A 112 -2.33 5.06 -10.64
CA VAL A 112 -1.86 4.26 -11.78
C VAL A 112 -2.76 4.56 -13.00
N PRO A 113 -2.21 5.05 -14.13
CA PRO A 113 -3.00 5.40 -15.30
C PRO A 113 -3.73 4.20 -15.90
N ARG A 114 -4.96 4.42 -16.40
CA ARG A 114 -5.84 3.36 -16.95
C ARG A 114 -5.35 2.77 -18.29
N ASP A 115 -4.50 3.50 -19.00
CA ASP A 115 -3.80 3.05 -20.21
C ASP A 115 -2.62 2.12 -19.89
N VAL A 116 -2.04 2.22 -18.69
CA VAL A 116 -1.03 1.28 -18.18
C VAL A 116 -1.69 0.01 -17.61
N VAL A 117 -2.76 0.18 -16.82
CA VAL A 117 -3.54 -0.93 -16.26
C VAL A 117 -5.01 -0.71 -16.58
N SER A 118 -5.57 -1.52 -17.47
CA SER A 118 -6.99 -1.45 -17.80
C SER A 118 -7.83 -1.84 -16.58
N LEU A 119 -8.65 -0.90 -16.12
CA LEU A 119 -9.62 -1.10 -15.04
C LEU A 119 -11.03 -1.00 -15.62
N ASP A 120 -11.95 -1.74 -15.01
CA ASP A 120 -13.37 -1.52 -15.26
C ASP A 120 -13.73 -0.02 -15.06
N PRO A 121 -14.68 0.51 -15.83
CA PRO A 121 -15.17 1.87 -15.63
C PRO A 121 -15.64 2.08 -14.19
N ASP A 122 -15.38 3.27 -13.62
CA ASP A 122 -15.92 3.62 -12.31
C ASP A 122 -17.44 3.84 -12.41
N GLY A 123 -18.20 3.41 -11.40
CA GLY A 123 -19.55 3.94 -11.15
C GLY A 123 -20.72 3.04 -11.53
N PRO A 124 -21.89 3.62 -11.89
CA PRO A 124 -23.20 2.95 -11.88
C PRO A 124 -23.36 1.84 -12.94
N GLU A 125 -22.36 1.65 -13.79
CA GLU A 125 -22.36 0.65 -14.86
C GLU A 125 -22.19 -0.77 -14.34
N HIS A 126 -21.65 -0.94 -13.12
CA HIS A 126 -21.66 -2.21 -12.42
C HIS A 126 -23.08 -2.54 -11.94
N LYS A 127 -23.90 -3.00 -12.88
CA LYS A 127 -25.18 -3.61 -12.60
C LYS A 127 -24.94 -5.09 -12.34
N LEU A 128 -25.17 -5.53 -11.10
CA LEU A 128 -25.23 -6.95 -10.75
C LEU A 128 -26.69 -7.41 -10.46
N PRO A 129 -27.68 -7.16 -11.34
CA PRO A 129 -29.04 -7.64 -11.12
C PRO A 129 -29.05 -9.18 -11.24
N GLY A 130 -29.46 -9.85 -10.16
CA GLY A 130 -29.57 -11.31 -10.12
C GLY A 130 -28.27 -12.06 -9.82
N ALA A 131 -27.12 -11.39 -9.69
CA ALA A 131 -25.87 -12.06 -9.34
C ALA A 131 -25.62 -12.08 -7.83
N THR A 132 -25.41 -13.26 -7.26
CA THR A 132 -25.10 -13.43 -5.84
C THR A 132 -23.69 -12.93 -5.55
N ARG A 133 -23.58 -11.84 -4.79
CA ARG A 133 -22.31 -11.33 -4.27
C ARG A 133 -21.67 -12.41 -3.41
N GLN A 134 -20.41 -12.75 -3.67
CA GLN A 134 -19.65 -13.73 -2.88
C GLN A 134 -18.78 -13.07 -1.82
N LEU A 135 -18.61 -11.74 -1.91
CA LEU A 135 -17.95 -10.89 -0.93
C LEU A 135 -18.97 -9.93 -0.33
N VAL A 136 -18.87 -9.70 0.97
CA VAL A 136 -19.67 -8.73 1.72
C VAL A 136 -18.74 -7.90 2.58
N TYR A 137 -19.10 -6.64 2.83
CA TYR A 137 -18.36 -5.78 3.74
C TYR A 137 -19.26 -5.26 4.86
N SER A 138 -18.66 -4.96 6.01
CA SER A 138 -19.28 -4.22 7.12
C SER A 138 -18.26 -3.22 7.69
N TYR A 139 -18.74 -2.26 8.47
CA TYR A 139 -17.89 -1.19 8.98
C TYR A 139 -18.33 -0.68 10.34
N ASP A 140 -17.37 -0.16 11.10
CA ASP A 140 -17.57 0.68 12.29
C ASP A 140 -17.46 2.15 11.83
N ALA A 141 -18.36 3.01 12.31
CA ALA A 141 -18.38 4.41 11.86
C ALA A 141 -17.35 5.29 12.58
N SER A 142 -17.06 5.03 13.86
CA SER A 142 -16.16 5.85 14.68
C SER A 142 -15.52 5.01 15.81
N PRO A 143 -14.18 4.92 15.88
CA PRO A 143 -13.25 5.19 14.79
C PRO A 143 -13.60 4.33 13.57
N PHE A 144 -13.40 4.86 12.37
CA PHE A 144 -13.71 4.16 11.14
C PHE A 144 -12.81 2.95 10.97
N GLY A 145 -13.42 1.82 10.66
CA GLY A 145 -12.76 0.60 10.25
C GLY A 145 -13.75 -0.27 9.49
N PHE A 146 -13.27 -1.18 8.66
CA PHE A 146 -14.13 -2.06 7.88
C PHE A 146 -13.57 -3.46 7.85
N CYS A 147 -14.45 -4.42 7.53
CA CYS A 147 -14.01 -5.75 7.18
C CYS A 147 -14.72 -6.25 5.92
N VAL A 148 -14.06 -7.19 5.25
CA VAL A 148 -14.54 -7.91 4.08
C VAL A 148 -14.59 -9.40 4.45
N THR A 149 -15.75 -10.02 4.22
CA THR A 149 -16.02 -11.42 4.51
C THR A 149 -16.55 -12.14 3.27
N ARG A 150 -16.56 -13.47 3.33
CA ARG A 150 -17.29 -14.30 2.37
C ARG A 150 -18.79 -14.14 2.65
N ALA A 151 -19.61 -14.08 1.61
CA ALA A 151 -21.06 -13.95 1.77
C ALA A 151 -21.69 -15.14 2.51
N ASN A 152 -21.11 -16.33 2.34
CA ASN A 152 -21.51 -17.58 3.01
C ASN A 152 -20.58 -17.93 4.19
N ALA A 153 -19.90 -16.94 4.77
CA ALA A 153 -19.11 -17.12 5.97
C ALA A 153 -20.01 -17.63 7.11
N GLU A 154 -19.51 -18.61 7.86
CA GLU A 154 -20.08 -18.97 9.15
C GLU A 154 -19.96 -17.76 10.12
N GLU A 155 -20.82 -17.71 11.14
CA GLU A 155 -20.96 -16.57 12.05
C GLU A 155 -19.62 -16.12 12.68
N ASN A 156 -18.70 -17.06 12.91
CA ASN A 156 -17.39 -16.81 13.52
C ASN A 156 -16.21 -16.98 12.55
N ALA A 157 -16.47 -17.10 11.25
CA ALA A 157 -15.40 -17.25 10.28
C ALA A 157 -14.52 -16.00 10.23
N PRO A 158 -13.18 -16.13 10.26
CA PRO A 158 -12.30 -14.97 10.21
C PRO A 158 -12.48 -14.17 8.92
N ALA A 159 -12.54 -12.84 9.05
CA ALA A 159 -12.63 -11.94 7.91
C ALA A 159 -11.43 -12.09 6.97
N LEU A 160 -11.65 -11.86 5.67
CA LEU A 160 -10.61 -11.90 4.65
C LEU A 160 -9.69 -10.68 4.78
N PHE A 161 -10.28 -9.53 5.10
CA PHE A 161 -9.59 -8.28 5.37
C PHE A 161 -10.33 -7.55 6.49
N ASP A 162 -9.68 -7.16 7.58
CA ASP A 162 -10.33 -6.50 8.73
C ASP A 162 -9.43 -5.42 9.34
N THR A 163 -9.80 -4.17 9.11
CA THR A 163 -9.11 -2.96 9.58
C THR A 163 -9.69 -2.42 10.89
N ARG A 164 -10.76 -3.02 11.41
CA ARG A 164 -11.42 -2.50 12.62
C ARG A 164 -10.50 -2.62 13.83
N LYS A 165 -10.49 -1.56 14.65
CA LYS A 165 -9.66 -1.42 15.84
C LYS A 165 -8.15 -1.45 15.54
N MET A 166 -7.76 -0.97 14.37
CA MET A 166 -6.37 -0.78 13.95
C MET A 166 -6.14 0.69 13.58
N ASP A 167 -4.88 1.11 13.62
CA ASP A 167 -4.51 2.46 13.18
C ASP A 167 -4.71 2.62 11.66
N PHE A 168 -5.21 3.78 11.28
CA PHE A 168 -5.39 4.19 9.90
C PHE A 168 -4.88 5.62 9.70
N VAL A 169 -3.83 5.76 8.88
CA VAL A 169 -3.17 7.05 8.60
C VAL A 169 -3.29 7.42 7.14
N PHE A 170 -3.63 8.68 6.87
CA PHE A 170 -3.72 9.22 5.52
C PHE A 170 -3.18 10.65 5.48
N LYS A 171 -1.88 10.75 5.14
CA LYS A 171 -1.14 12.01 4.97
C LYS A 171 -0.75 12.21 3.50
N GLU A 172 -0.12 13.34 3.20
CA GLU A 172 0.38 13.61 1.84
C GLU A 172 1.40 12.57 1.35
N GLN A 173 2.41 12.23 2.15
CA GLN A 173 3.47 11.28 1.78
C GLN A 173 3.54 10.07 2.72
N TYR A 174 2.46 9.78 3.43
CA TYR A 174 2.40 8.63 4.33
C TYR A 174 0.97 8.10 4.47
N LEU A 175 0.73 6.90 3.95
CA LEU A 175 -0.52 6.17 4.09
C LEU A 175 -0.25 4.90 4.89
N GLU A 176 -1.04 4.62 5.90
CA GLU A 176 -0.93 3.39 6.68
C GLU A 176 -2.30 2.75 6.87
N ILE A 177 -2.39 1.46 6.55
CA ILE A 177 -3.59 0.67 6.79
C ILE A 177 -3.20 -0.76 7.13
N SER A 178 -3.81 -1.29 8.19
CA SER A 178 -3.56 -2.65 8.66
C SER A 178 -4.80 -3.51 8.52
N SER A 179 -4.59 -4.79 8.22
CA SER A 179 -5.63 -5.82 8.29
C SER A 179 -5.20 -6.93 9.23
N LYS A 180 -6.13 -7.42 10.04
CA LYS A 180 -5.94 -8.67 10.78
C LYS A 180 -5.73 -9.83 9.81
N VAL A 181 -4.88 -10.76 10.23
CA VAL A 181 -4.61 -12.02 9.53
C VAL A 181 -4.68 -13.11 10.60
N PRO A 182 -5.48 -14.18 10.41
CA PRO A 182 -5.56 -15.27 11.37
C PRO A 182 -4.20 -15.93 11.62
N GLU A 183 -4.04 -16.51 12.79
CA GLU A 183 -2.90 -17.35 13.09
C GLU A 183 -2.82 -18.52 12.08
N GLY A 184 -1.60 -18.85 11.65
CA GLY A 184 -1.37 -19.92 10.68
C GLY A 184 -1.72 -19.59 9.22
N ALA A 185 -2.25 -18.40 8.92
CA ALA A 185 -2.60 -17.98 7.56
C ALA A 185 -1.47 -18.24 6.54
N ASN A 186 -1.85 -18.73 5.37
CA ASN A 186 -0.91 -19.06 4.31
C ASN A 186 -0.88 -17.93 3.28
N VAL A 187 0.04 -16.98 3.48
CA VAL A 187 0.19 -15.81 2.60
C VAL A 187 1.33 -16.02 1.59
N TYR A 188 1.06 -15.69 0.33
CA TYR A 188 1.96 -15.81 -0.82
C TYR A 188 1.91 -14.52 -1.67
N GLY A 189 2.99 -14.21 -2.39
CA GLY A 189 3.07 -13.00 -3.23
C GLY A 189 3.91 -11.91 -2.57
N LEU A 190 3.49 -10.65 -2.72
CA LEU A 190 4.23 -9.46 -2.30
C LEU A 190 5.62 -9.37 -2.95
N GLY A 191 5.70 -9.69 -4.24
CA GLY A 191 6.96 -9.67 -4.98
C GLY A 191 7.36 -8.27 -5.44
N GLU A 192 8.57 -8.05 -5.95
CA GLU A 192 9.60 -9.06 -6.17
C GLU A 192 10.58 -9.14 -4.99
N VAL A 193 10.72 -10.34 -4.41
CA VAL A 193 11.59 -10.61 -3.27
C VAL A 193 12.09 -12.05 -3.34
N ASN A 194 13.39 -12.26 -3.08
CA ASN A 194 13.95 -13.60 -2.91
C ASN A 194 13.78 -14.05 -1.45
N SER A 195 12.82 -14.93 -1.21
CA SER A 195 12.45 -15.36 0.14
C SER A 195 11.81 -16.75 0.12
N THR A 196 11.35 -17.24 1.27
CA THR A 196 10.53 -18.46 1.33
C THR A 196 9.23 -18.28 0.55
N PHE A 197 8.75 -19.37 -0.05
CA PHE A 197 7.52 -19.37 -0.84
C PHE A 197 6.31 -18.89 -0.03
N LYS A 198 6.09 -19.47 1.16
CA LYS A 198 5.16 -18.93 2.17
C LYS A 198 5.83 -17.75 2.87
N ARG A 199 5.12 -16.62 2.96
CA ARG A 199 5.58 -15.45 3.71
C ARG A 199 5.65 -15.75 5.21
N LYS A 200 6.71 -15.28 5.86
CA LYS A 200 6.88 -15.39 7.32
C LYS A 200 6.33 -14.14 7.98
N PHE A 201 5.55 -14.32 9.05
CA PHE A 201 5.06 -13.22 9.90
C PHE A 201 6.02 -12.86 11.03
N ALA A 202 7.08 -13.64 11.18
CA ALA A 202 8.10 -13.45 12.19
C ALA A 202 9.45 -13.96 11.67
N SER A 203 10.51 -13.29 12.11
CA SER A 203 11.89 -13.71 11.98
C SER A 203 12.62 -13.41 13.26
N GLU A 204 13.49 -14.32 13.69
CA GLU A 204 14.41 -14.06 14.77
C GLU A 204 15.57 -13.21 14.26
N LYS A 205 15.80 -12.09 14.93
CA LYS A 205 16.99 -11.26 14.74
C LYS A 205 17.49 -10.83 16.11
N ASP A 206 18.76 -11.11 16.40
CA ASP A 206 19.41 -10.74 17.66
C ASP A 206 18.70 -11.30 18.93
N GLY A 207 18.00 -12.43 18.81
CA GLY A 207 17.26 -13.06 19.92
C GLY A 207 15.85 -12.50 20.15
N GLU A 208 15.41 -11.54 19.34
CA GLU A 208 14.04 -11.00 19.37
C GLU A 208 13.23 -11.48 18.17
N GLU A 209 11.99 -11.88 18.41
CA GLU A 209 11.02 -12.19 17.36
C GLU A 209 10.48 -10.88 16.78
N MET A 210 10.88 -10.57 15.55
CA MET A 210 10.44 -9.36 14.85
C MET A 210 9.56 -9.72 13.66
N GLY A 211 8.60 -8.84 13.35
CA GLY A 211 7.86 -8.94 12.08
C GLY A 211 8.79 -8.84 10.88
N THR A 212 8.38 -9.41 9.75
CA THR A 212 9.13 -9.29 8.49
C THR A 212 8.66 -8.08 7.69
N VAL A 213 9.55 -7.53 6.89
CA VAL A 213 9.30 -6.36 6.04
C VAL A 213 9.48 -6.77 4.60
N THR A 214 8.53 -6.40 3.74
CA THR A 214 8.66 -6.54 2.30
C THR A 214 8.55 -5.16 1.66
N THR A 215 9.69 -4.60 1.27
CA THR A 215 9.75 -3.31 0.59
C THR A 215 9.44 -3.52 -0.90
N LEU A 216 8.58 -2.68 -1.46
CA LEU A 216 8.29 -2.61 -2.88
C LEU A 216 8.80 -1.28 -3.42
N TRP A 217 9.97 -1.35 -4.05
CA TRP A 217 10.62 -0.25 -4.73
C TRP A 217 11.59 -0.84 -5.76
N CYS A 218 11.29 -0.67 -7.04
CA CYS A 218 12.09 -1.23 -8.13
C CYS A 218 13.55 -0.74 -8.01
N ARG A 219 14.47 -1.68 -7.90
CA ARG A 219 15.88 -1.42 -7.63
C ARG A 219 16.74 -2.38 -8.43
N ASP A 220 17.70 -1.82 -9.16
CA ASP A 220 18.79 -2.60 -9.74
C ASP A 220 19.78 -3.00 -8.62
N THR A 221 19.79 -4.28 -8.30
CA THR A 221 20.61 -4.91 -7.27
C THR A 221 20.78 -6.38 -7.65
N PRO A 222 21.78 -7.11 -7.11
CA PRO A 222 21.74 -8.57 -7.12
C PRO A 222 20.44 -9.11 -6.49
N VAL A 223 20.35 -10.43 -6.29
CA VAL A 223 19.16 -11.07 -5.69
C VAL A 223 19.37 -11.41 -4.20
N PRO A 224 19.63 -10.41 -3.32
CA PRO A 224 19.82 -10.69 -1.90
C PRO A 224 18.53 -11.25 -1.31
N ARG A 225 18.70 -12.08 -0.28
CA ARG A 225 17.56 -12.64 0.45
C ARG A 225 16.81 -11.52 1.18
N ASP A 226 15.48 -11.58 1.12
CA ASP A 226 14.56 -10.73 1.88
C ASP A 226 14.72 -9.22 1.63
N ARG A 227 15.13 -8.80 0.41
CA ARG A 227 15.16 -7.38 0.00
C ARG A 227 14.47 -7.16 -1.34
N ASN A 228 14.06 -5.92 -1.57
CA ASN A 228 13.46 -5.47 -2.83
C ASN A 228 14.46 -5.55 -3.99
N VAL A 229 13.95 -5.96 -5.15
CA VAL A 229 14.72 -6.07 -6.41
C VAL A 229 13.96 -5.37 -7.54
N TYR A 230 13.87 -5.93 -8.75
CA TYR A 230 13.45 -5.23 -9.97
C TYR A 230 11.95 -4.93 -10.04
N GLY A 231 11.10 -5.82 -9.53
CA GLY A 231 9.64 -5.73 -9.63
C GLY A 231 8.93 -5.24 -8.36
N ALA A 232 7.73 -4.71 -8.55
CA ALA A 232 6.80 -4.33 -7.49
C ALA A 232 5.40 -4.89 -7.79
N HIS A 233 4.98 -5.86 -6.97
CA HIS A 233 3.73 -6.61 -7.09
C HIS A 233 3.00 -6.60 -5.74
N PRO A 234 2.28 -5.50 -5.42
CA PRO A 234 1.51 -5.32 -4.17
C PRO A 234 0.24 -6.19 -4.15
N PHE A 235 0.38 -7.46 -4.49
CA PHE A 235 -0.66 -8.48 -4.49
C PHE A 235 -0.25 -9.62 -3.58
N TYR A 236 -1.17 -10.07 -2.72
CA TYR A 236 -1.01 -11.35 -2.04
C TYR A 236 -2.21 -12.26 -2.30
N MET A 237 -1.93 -13.55 -2.29
CA MET A 237 -2.94 -14.60 -2.15
C MET A 237 -2.84 -15.17 -0.74
N GLU A 238 -3.98 -15.44 -0.13
CA GLU A 238 -4.06 -16.08 1.16
C GLU A 238 -5.01 -17.28 1.12
N MET A 239 -4.57 -18.40 1.69
CA MET A 239 -5.33 -19.66 1.69
C MET A 239 -5.68 -20.13 3.10
N ARG A 240 -6.96 -20.48 3.29
CA ARG A 240 -7.55 -21.07 4.50
C ARG A 240 -8.47 -22.22 4.12
N ASP A 241 -8.26 -23.39 4.70
CA ASP A 241 -9.17 -24.54 4.57
C ASP A 241 -9.55 -24.88 3.11
N GLY A 242 -8.54 -24.85 2.22
CA GLY A 242 -8.71 -25.14 0.80
C GLY A 242 -9.33 -24.01 -0.03
N LYS A 243 -9.71 -22.88 0.57
CA LYS A 243 -10.25 -21.70 -0.12
C LYS A 243 -9.21 -20.59 -0.20
N ALA A 244 -9.10 -19.94 -1.35
CA ALA A 244 -8.21 -18.81 -1.54
C ALA A 244 -8.97 -17.47 -1.53
N HIS A 245 -8.23 -16.40 -1.26
CA HIS A 245 -8.63 -15.05 -1.65
C HIS A 245 -7.39 -14.25 -2.04
N GLY A 246 -7.57 -13.21 -2.85
CA GLY A 246 -6.50 -12.33 -3.28
C GLY A 246 -6.78 -10.88 -2.92
N VAL A 247 -5.75 -10.15 -2.51
CA VAL A 247 -5.82 -8.70 -2.28
C VAL A 247 -4.72 -8.01 -3.06
N LEU A 248 -5.12 -7.11 -3.95
CA LEU A 248 -4.23 -6.21 -4.68
C LEU A 248 -4.41 -4.78 -4.15
N LEU A 249 -3.31 -4.12 -3.81
CA LEU A 249 -3.27 -2.66 -3.64
C LEU A 249 -2.73 -2.05 -4.93
N LEU A 250 -3.57 -1.44 -5.76
CA LEU A 250 -3.14 -0.85 -7.04
C LEU A 250 -2.49 0.53 -6.82
N ASN A 251 -1.29 0.53 -6.26
CA ASN A 251 -0.50 1.71 -5.97
C ASN A 251 0.95 1.49 -6.44
N SER A 252 1.53 2.48 -7.11
CA SER A 252 2.89 2.42 -7.68
C SER A 252 3.93 3.23 -6.91
N ASN A 253 3.56 3.88 -5.81
CA ASN A 253 4.49 4.53 -4.92
C ASN A 253 5.29 3.48 -4.13
N GLY A 254 6.46 3.89 -3.64
CA GLY A 254 7.24 3.05 -2.73
C GLY A 254 6.43 2.67 -1.48
N MET A 255 6.57 1.43 -1.05
CA MET A 255 5.87 0.96 0.14
C MET A 255 6.64 -0.11 0.90
N ASP A 256 6.42 -0.14 2.20
CA ASP A 256 6.78 -1.28 3.06
C ASP A 256 5.50 -2.02 3.45
N ILE A 257 5.55 -3.34 3.32
CA ILE A 257 4.50 -4.24 3.79
C ILE A 257 5.05 -5.02 4.97
N LEU A 258 4.53 -4.69 6.16
CA LEU A 258 4.92 -5.30 7.43
C LEU A 258 4.04 -6.51 7.71
N LEU A 259 4.67 -7.66 7.97
CA LEU A 259 4.01 -8.87 8.42
C LEU A 259 4.44 -9.13 9.85
N THR A 260 3.52 -8.97 10.80
CA THR A 260 3.74 -9.28 12.23
C THR A 260 2.67 -10.28 12.66
N PRO A 261 2.91 -11.12 13.68
CA PRO A 261 1.90 -12.09 14.13
C PRO A 261 0.51 -11.44 14.27
N GLY A 262 -0.48 -11.98 13.53
CA GLY A 262 -1.85 -11.50 13.55
C GLY A 262 -2.22 -10.34 12.61
N LYS A 263 -1.29 -9.73 11.86
CA LYS A 263 -1.63 -8.62 10.93
C LYS A 263 -0.67 -8.42 9.75
N ILE A 264 -1.22 -7.86 8.69
CA ILE A 264 -0.49 -7.25 7.56
C ILE A 264 -0.71 -5.74 7.59
N THR A 265 0.37 -4.96 7.47
CA THR A 265 0.33 -3.49 7.48
C THR A 265 0.97 -2.94 6.22
N TYR A 266 0.25 -2.12 5.46
CA TYR A 266 0.77 -1.39 4.32
C TYR A 266 1.20 0.00 4.78
N LYS A 267 2.42 0.40 4.44
CA LYS A 267 2.94 1.77 4.63
C LYS A 267 3.39 2.30 3.28
N VAL A 268 2.69 3.28 2.74
CA VAL A 268 2.87 3.75 1.35
C VAL A 268 3.20 5.23 1.34
N ILE A 269 4.17 5.63 0.52
CA ILE A 269 4.67 7.02 0.53
C ILE A 269 3.90 7.99 -0.41
N GLY A 270 2.68 7.63 -0.81
CA GLY A 270 1.87 8.50 -1.66
C GLY A 270 0.71 7.80 -2.38
N GLY A 271 0.08 8.54 -3.29
CA GLY A 271 -1.04 8.04 -4.10
C GLY A 271 -2.34 7.96 -3.30
N MET A 272 -3.11 6.89 -3.51
CA MET A 272 -4.37 6.58 -2.83
C MET A 272 -4.42 5.10 -2.45
N LEU A 273 -5.53 4.64 -1.85
CA LEU A 273 -5.70 3.24 -1.42
C LEU A 273 -6.82 2.52 -2.20
N PRO A 274 -6.57 2.12 -3.47
CA PRO A 274 -7.48 1.27 -4.24
C PRO A 274 -7.14 -0.20 -3.97
N PHE A 275 -7.90 -0.84 -3.09
CA PHE A 275 -7.81 -2.28 -2.83
C PHE A 275 -8.80 -3.04 -3.70
N PHE A 276 -8.33 -4.11 -4.34
CA PHE A 276 -9.17 -5.07 -5.04
C PHE A 276 -9.13 -6.39 -4.28
N HIS A 277 -10.28 -6.77 -3.75
CA HIS A 277 -10.51 -8.06 -3.12
C HIS A 277 -11.09 -9.01 -4.15
N SER A 278 -10.46 -10.18 -4.28
CA SER A 278 -10.88 -11.22 -5.19
C SER A 278 -11.09 -12.52 -4.43
N TYR A 279 -12.08 -13.29 -4.87
CA TYR A 279 -12.36 -14.62 -4.37
C TYR A 279 -12.29 -15.63 -5.51
N THR A 280 -11.53 -16.70 -5.29
CA THR A 280 -11.49 -17.88 -6.16
C THR A 280 -11.84 -19.10 -5.30
N LEU A 281 -12.76 -19.93 -5.81
CA LEU A 281 -13.16 -21.22 -5.23
C LEU A 281 -12.02 -22.24 -5.32
#